data_AF-A0A086BK71-F1
#
_entry.id   AF-A0A086BK71-F1
#
_cell.length_a   1.000
_cell.length_b   1.000
_cell.length_c   1.000
_cell.angle_alpha   90.00
_cell.angle_beta   90.00
_cell.angle_gamma   90.00
#
_symmetry.space_group_name_H-M   'P 1'
#
loop_
_entity.id
_entity.type
_entity.pdbx_description
1 polymer ?
#
loop_
_entity_poly.entity_id
_entity_poly.type
_entity_poly.pdbx_seq_one_letter_code
_entity_poly.pdbx_strand_id
1 'polypeptide(L)'
;MNSEKAKVFGFSPSKNVKNVNGVLFKYYDEEDSLKPKKTNGINMGFNFLGIFMPPLLLVSLPTADKWNLTDYEVVSRDSMNKINGLQLSLINMEPTITNGVEISMSSNIGTQAIINGVSFSPFFNIHHEMRGLSVAPLANVGKKCRGLQIGVYNKCDNFRGVQIGWWNENEKRKLPLINWNFKAKKS
;
A
#
# COMPACT_ATOMS: atom_id res chain seq x y z
N MET A 1 -7.57 31.26 -4.44
CA MET A 1 -7.15 29.86 -4.66
C MET A 1 -6.12 29.82 -5.79
N ASN A 2 -4.82 29.89 -5.48
CA ASN A 2 -3.79 29.69 -6.50
C ASN A 2 -3.72 28.19 -6.80
N SER A 3 -4.39 27.78 -7.88
CA SER A 3 -4.16 26.48 -8.50
C SER A 3 -2.73 26.48 -9.05
N GLU A 4 -1.78 25.96 -8.28
CA GLU A 4 -0.42 25.72 -8.76
C GLU A 4 -0.52 24.84 -10.02
N LYS A 5 -0.04 25.37 -11.15
CA LYS A 5 -0.12 24.72 -12.46
C LYS A 5 0.41 23.28 -12.36
N ALA A 6 -0.38 22.33 -12.89
CA ALA A 6 0.04 20.95 -12.95
C ALA A 6 1.29 20.81 -13.83
N LYS A 7 2.32 20.13 -13.30
CA LYS A 7 3.54 19.84 -14.05
C LYS A 7 3.42 18.51 -14.78
N VAL A 8 4.05 18.36 -15.94
CA VAL A 8 4.14 17.08 -16.65
C VAL A 8 5.15 16.16 -15.96
N PHE A 9 6.24 16.73 -15.45
CA PHE A 9 7.27 16.03 -14.68
C PHE A 9 7.42 16.68 -13.31
N GLY A 10 7.58 15.86 -12.27
CA GLY A 10 7.82 16.31 -10.91
C GLY A 10 8.88 15.48 -10.20
N PHE A 11 9.49 16.10 -9.19
CA PHE A 11 10.42 15.44 -8.27
C PHE A 11 9.95 15.67 -6.82
N SER A 12 10.17 14.68 -5.96
CA SER A 12 9.86 14.71 -4.53
C SER A 12 11.03 14.16 -3.71
N PRO A 13 11.34 14.78 -2.56
CA PRO A 13 10.69 15.93 -1.91
C PRO A 13 10.83 17.24 -2.71
N SER A 14 9.81 18.09 -2.60
CA SER A 14 9.81 19.44 -3.18
C SER A 14 8.60 20.20 -2.66
N LYS A 15 8.83 21.42 -2.15
CA LYS A 15 7.79 22.32 -1.61
C LYS A 15 6.90 22.93 -2.70
N ASN A 16 7.39 22.96 -3.95
CA ASN A 16 6.77 23.62 -5.10
C ASN A 16 6.13 22.63 -6.09
N VAL A 17 6.01 21.36 -5.71
CA VAL A 17 5.41 20.31 -6.54
C VAL A 17 4.24 19.72 -5.76
N LYS A 18 3.03 20.21 -6.07
CA LYS A 18 1.78 19.69 -5.51
C LYS A 18 1.01 18.81 -6.50
N ASN A 19 0.88 19.26 -7.75
CA ASN A 19 0.10 18.58 -8.78
C ASN A 19 0.98 18.16 -9.96
N VAL A 20 0.97 16.88 -10.30
CA VAL A 20 1.68 16.32 -11.45
C VAL A 20 0.68 15.57 -12.33
N ASN A 21 0.59 15.92 -13.60
CA ASN A 21 -0.22 15.25 -14.63
C ASN A 21 0.73 14.55 -15.62
N GLY A 22 1.43 13.52 -15.14
CA GLY A 22 2.48 12.84 -15.88
C GLY A 22 3.31 11.99 -14.94
N VAL A 23 4.62 12.22 -14.85
CA VAL A 23 5.54 11.39 -14.06
C VAL A 23 6.07 12.14 -12.84
N LEU A 24 5.85 11.58 -11.64
CA LEU A 24 6.45 12.05 -10.40
C LEU A 24 7.54 11.06 -9.96
N PHE A 25 8.79 11.53 -9.89
CA PHE A 25 9.88 10.79 -9.27
C PHE A 25 9.95 11.13 -7.78
N LYS A 26 10.02 10.13 -6.93
CA LYS A 26 10.17 10.27 -5.49
C LYS A 26 11.40 9.50 -5.03
N TYR A 27 12.18 10.13 -4.16
CA TYR A 27 13.04 9.41 -3.23
C TYR A 27 12.56 9.71 -1.80
N TYR A 28 12.84 8.79 -0.87
CA TYR A 28 12.48 8.98 0.54
C TYR A 28 13.37 10.03 1.19
N ASP A 29 12.76 11.00 1.87
CA ASP A 29 13.43 12.04 2.65
C ASP A 29 12.58 12.35 3.89
N GLU A 30 13.22 12.51 5.05
CA GLU A 30 12.57 12.70 6.37
C GLU A 30 12.04 14.13 6.58
N GLU A 31 11.60 14.82 5.52
CA GLU A 31 11.13 16.21 5.65
C GLU A 31 9.74 16.26 6.32
N ASP A 32 9.71 16.72 7.58
CA ASP A 32 8.55 16.89 8.50
C ASP A 32 7.40 17.80 8.01
N SER A 33 7.38 18.24 6.75
CA SER A 33 6.32 19.12 6.21
C SER A 33 5.89 18.77 4.79
N LEU A 34 5.79 17.48 4.49
CA LEU A 34 5.32 16.99 3.20
C LEU A 34 3.87 17.42 2.96
N LYS A 35 3.70 18.48 2.16
CA LYS A 35 2.40 18.81 1.57
C LYS A 35 1.95 17.62 0.70
N PRO A 36 0.71 17.13 0.86
CA PRO A 36 0.22 15.99 0.10
C PRO A 36 0.31 16.29 -1.40
N LYS A 37 0.88 15.35 -2.16
CA LYS A 37 1.05 15.47 -3.62
C LYS A 37 -0.04 14.70 -4.34
N LYS A 38 -0.58 15.30 -5.41
CA LYS A 38 -1.49 14.65 -6.34
C LYS A 38 -0.77 14.34 -7.64
N THR A 39 -0.77 13.07 -8.02
CA THR A 39 -0.23 12.60 -9.30
C THR A 39 -1.35 11.96 -10.10
N ASN A 40 -1.61 12.46 -11.31
CA ASN A 40 -2.45 11.81 -12.31
C ASN A 40 -1.51 11.27 -13.39
N GLY A 41 -1.18 9.99 -13.35
CA GLY A 41 -0.16 9.38 -14.20
C GLY A 41 0.69 8.35 -13.46
N ILE A 42 2.02 8.46 -13.56
CA ILE A 42 2.98 7.50 -13.00
C ILE A 42 3.68 8.14 -11.80
N ASN A 43 3.67 7.44 -10.67
CA ASN A 43 4.47 7.78 -9.50
C ASN A 43 5.57 6.73 -9.33
N MET A 44 6.83 7.16 -9.37
CA MET A 44 8.01 6.30 -9.25
C MET A 44 8.70 6.58 -7.92
N GLY A 45 8.55 5.68 -6.95
CA GLY A 45 9.16 5.77 -5.62
C GLY A 45 10.40 4.90 -5.49
N PHE A 46 11.56 5.52 -5.36
CA PHE A 46 12.82 4.83 -5.09
C PHE A 46 13.22 5.00 -3.61
N ASN A 47 13.28 3.90 -2.88
CA ASN A 47 13.80 3.87 -1.52
C ASN A 47 14.88 2.79 -1.45
N PHE A 48 16.14 3.23 -1.41
CA PHE A 48 17.29 2.32 -1.40
C PHE A 48 17.33 1.45 -0.14
N LEU A 49 17.05 2.01 1.04
CA LEU A 49 16.99 1.26 2.29
C LEU A 49 15.88 0.20 2.25
N GLY A 50 14.79 0.51 1.56
CA GLY A 50 13.67 -0.41 1.37
C GLY A 50 14.02 -1.71 0.65
N ILE A 51 15.08 -1.78 -0.15
CA ILE A 51 15.43 -3.02 -0.86
C ILE A 51 15.83 -4.17 0.09
N PHE A 52 16.33 -3.83 1.27
CA PHE A 52 16.75 -4.82 2.27
C PHE A 52 15.61 -5.30 3.16
N MET A 53 14.49 -4.57 3.23
CA MET A 53 13.37 -4.92 4.09
C MET A 53 12.67 -6.24 3.71
N PRO A 54 12.37 -6.56 2.44
CA PRO A 54 11.70 -7.82 2.11
C PRO A 54 12.54 -9.06 2.47
N PRO A 55 13.85 -9.14 2.12
CA PRO A 55 14.71 -10.22 2.60
C PRO A 55 14.81 -10.28 4.13
N LEU A 56 14.90 -9.12 4.79
CA LEU A 56 14.97 -9.06 6.26
C LEU A 56 13.69 -9.58 6.92
N LEU A 57 12.52 -9.21 6.38
CA LEU A 57 11.22 -9.72 6.83
C LEU A 57 11.10 -11.22 6.64
N LEU A 58 11.60 -11.77 5.53
CA LEU A 58 11.63 -13.20 5.25
C LEU A 58 12.48 -13.98 6.26
N VAL A 59 13.67 -13.48 6.60
CA VAL A 59 14.55 -14.14 7.58
C VAL A 59 14.06 -13.93 9.01
N SER A 60 13.43 -12.78 9.27
CA SER A 60 12.94 -12.40 10.59
C SER A 60 11.48 -12.78 10.82
N LEU A 61 10.86 -13.61 9.96
CA LEU A 61 9.45 -14.05 10.10
C LEU A 61 9.09 -14.49 11.53
N PRO A 62 9.93 -15.24 12.28
CA PRO A 62 9.61 -15.64 13.66
C PRO A 62 9.50 -14.46 14.64
N THR A 63 10.11 -13.31 14.31
CA THR A 63 10.08 -12.10 15.13
C THR A 63 9.30 -10.96 14.47
N ALA A 64 8.85 -11.09 13.22
CA ALA A 64 8.23 -10.04 12.41
C ALA A 64 6.98 -9.40 13.05
N ASP A 65 6.23 -10.16 13.86
CA ASP A 65 5.11 -9.64 14.65
C ASP A 65 5.54 -8.55 15.64
N LYS A 66 6.82 -8.51 16.05
CA LYS A 66 7.40 -7.47 16.92
C LYS A 66 7.79 -6.18 16.18
N TRP A 67 7.73 -6.18 14.84
CA TRP A 67 8.25 -5.08 14.02
C TRP A 67 7.19 -4.02 13.71
N ASN A 68 6.00 -4.11 14.30
CA ASN A 68 4.95 -3.09 14.20
C ASN A 68 4.67 -2.67 12.74
N LEU A 69 4.77 -3.61 11.78
CA LEU A 69 4.67 -3.33 10.34
C LEU A 69 3.32 -2.75 9.94
N THR A 70 2.29 -3.00 10.75
CA THR A 70 0.93 -2.47 10.58
C THR A 70 0.56 -1.40 11.61
N ASP A 71 1.48 -1.05 12.49
CA ASP A 71 1.30 -0.03 13.53
C ASP A 71 1.95 1.28 13.04
N TYR A 72 1.09 2.13 12.50
CA TYR A 72 1.42 3.47 12.05
C TYR A 72 0.31 4.41 12.48
N GLU A 73 0.62 5.69 12.56
CA GLU A 73 -0.39 6.70 12.80
C GLU A 73 -1.39 6.75 11.64
N VAL A 74 -2.67 6.56 11.96
CA VAL A 74 -3.75 6.71 10.99
C VAL A 74 -3.96 8.19 10.76
N VAL A 75 -3.58 8.67 9.58
CA VAL A 75 -3.73 10.06 9.17
C VAL A 75 -5.03 10.28 8.40
N SER A 76 -5.45 11.53 8.27
CA SER A 76 -6.62 11.88 7.48
C SER A 76 -6.36 11.63 5.98
N ARG A 77 -7.40 11.25 5.21
CA ARG A 77 -7.25 11.03 3.76
C ARG A 77 -6.78 12.26 2.98
N ASP A 78 -6.94 13.46 3.55
CA ASP A 78 -6.53 14.71 2.91
C ASP A 78 -5.07 15.07 3.15
N SER A 79 -4.43 14.47 4.16
CA SER A 79 -2.98 14.57 4.39
C SER A 79 -2.18 13.48 3.66
N MET A 80 -2.83 12.59 2.91
CA MET A 80 -2.16 11.53 2.15
C MET A 80 -1.82 11.98 0.73
N ASN A 81 -0.72 11.44 0.18
CA ASN A 81 -0.46 11.53 -1.25
C ASN A 81 -1.58 10.84 -2.05
N LYS A 82 -1.99 11.42 -3.16
CA LYS A 82 -3.04 10.87 -4.03
C LYS A 82 -2.43 10.52 -5.39
N ILE A 83 -2.51 9.26 -5.78
CA ILE A 83 -2.04 8.75 -7.07
C ILE A 83 -3.26 8.25 -7.83
N ASN A 84 -3.53 8.80 -9.01
CA ASN A 84 -4.54 8.31 -9.94
C ASN A 84 -3.79 7.79 -11.16
N GLY A 85 -3.64 6.47 -11.27
CA GLY A 85 -2.82 5.84 -12.32
C GLY A 85 -1.94 4.72 -11.76
N LEU A 86 -0.64 4.78 -12.04
CA LEU A 86 0.33 3.74 -11.72
C LEU A 86 1.30 4.19 -10.63
N GLN A 87 1.43 3.41 -9.56
CA GLN A 87 2.48 3.54 -8.56
C GLN A 87 3.51 2.42 -8.80
N LEU A 88 4.75 2.81 -9.09
CA LEU A 88 5.91 1.93 -9.17
C LEU A 88 6.82 2.28 -8.01
N SER A 89 7.07 1.36 -7.07
CA SER A 89 7.98 1.66 -5.97
C SER A 89 8.68 0.44 -5.40
N LEU A 90 9.91 0.57 -4.91
CA LEU A 90 10.52 -0.55 -4.16
C LEU A 90 9.73 -0.78 -2.87
N ILE A 91 9.68 0.25 -2.03
CA ILE A 91 8.86 0.34 -0.82
C ILE A 91 8.33 1.75 -0.72
N ASN A 92 7.10 1.89 -0.23
CA ASN A 92 6.51 3.18 0.05
C ASN A 92 6.35 3.39 1.56
N MET A 93 6.99 4.43 2.10
CA MET A 93 6.97 4.76 3.53
C MET A 93 6.12 6.00 3.83
N GLU A 94 5.40 6.53 2.82
CA GLU A 94 4.55 7.70 2.98
C GLU A 94 3.05 7.34 2.88
N PRO A 95 2.18 8.01 3.65
CA PRO A 95 0.75 7.78 3.57
C PRO A 95 0.22 8.06 2.16
N THR A 96 -0.36 7.06 1.52
CA THR A 96 -0.70 7.12 0.10
C THR A 96 -2.06 6.51 -0.22
N ILE A 97 -2.83 7.19 -1.05
CA ILE A 97 -4.05 6.70 -1.68
C ILE A 97 -3.76 6.48 -3.16
N THR A 98 -3.89 5.25 -3.63
CA THR A 98 -3.66 4.88 -5.02
C THR A 98 -4.96 4.40 -5.64
N ASN A 99 -5.48 5.17 -6.60
CA ASN A 99 -6.62 4.80 -7.44
C ASN A 99 -6.07 4.33 -8.79
N GLY A 100 -5.96 3.02 -8.97
CA GLY A 100 -5.36 2.41 -10.16
C GLY A 100 -4.53 1.18 -9.83
N VAL A 101 -3.27 1.18 -10.24
CA VAL A 101 -2.36 0.02 -10.13
C VAL A 101 -1.17 0.36 -9.24
N GLU A 102 -0.90 -0.46 -8.24
CA GLU A 102 0.35 -0.50 -7.48
C GLU A 102 1.17 -1.71 -7.93
N ILE A 103 2.42 -1.45 -8.34
CA ILE A 103 3.45 -2.47 -8.52
C ILE A 103 4.60 -2.08 -7.61
N SER A 104 4.86 -2.90 -6.59
CA SER A 104 5.93 -2.63 -5.65
C SER A 104 6.75 -3.87 -5.32
N MET A 105 7.93 -3.74 -4.70
CA MET A 105 8.66 -4.93 -4.24
C MET A 105 8.05 -5.50 -2.97
N SER A 106 7.78 -4.64 -1.98
CA SER A 106 7.23 -5.05 -0.68
C SER A 106 6.24 -4.04 -0.12
N SER A 107 5.46 -3.42 -1.01
CA SER A 107 4.37 -2.50 -0.69
C SER A 107 4.72 -1.45 0.38
N ASN A 108 3.73 -1.07 1.18
CA ASN A 108 3.85 -0.02 2.18
C ASN A 108 4.26 -0.59 3.54
N ILE A 109 5.33 -0.06 4.13
CA ILE A 109 5.78 -0.46 5.47
C ILE A 109 5.70 0.74 6.41
N GLY A 110 5.14 0.52 7.61
CA GLY A 110 5.09 1.55 8.65
C GLY A 110 4.28 2.78 8.26
N THR A 111 3.34 2.63 7.31
CA THR A 111 2.57 3.76 6.80
C THR A 111 1.18 3.35 6.31
N GLN A 112 0.27 4.32 6.28
CA GLN A 112 -1.09 4.10 5.84
C GLN A 112 -1.21 4.05 4.32
N ALA A 113 -1.59 2.90 3.78
CA ALA A 113 -1.84 2.73 2.35
C ALA A 113 -3.29 2.38 2.06
N ILE A 114 -3.92 3.14 1.15
CA ILE A 114 -5.28 2.89 0.67
C ILE A 114 -5.23 2.65 -0.84
N ILE A 115 -5.52 1.43 -1.26
CA ILE A 115 -5.48 1.05 -2.67
C ILE A 115 -6.90 0.78 -3.17
N ASN A 116 -7.28 1.47 -4.24
CA ASN A 116 -8.53 1.26 -4.98
C ASN A 116 -8.16 0.81 -6.40
N GLY A 117 -8.06 -0.51 -6.60
CA GLY A 117 -7.71 -1.11 -7.88
C GLY A 117 -6.91 -2.40 -7.73
N VAL A 118 -5.72 -2.45 -8.32
CA VAL A 118 -4.86 -3.65 -8.33
C VAL A 118 -3.57 -3.36 -7.58
N SER A 119 -3.15 -4.26 -6.70
CA SER A 119 -1.82 -4.24 -6.08
C SER A 119 -1.09 -5.54 -6.38
N PHE A 120 0.13 -5.42 -6.88
CA PHE A 120 1.02 -6.54 -7.11
C PHE A 120 2.37 -6.29 -6.43
N SER A 121 2.80 -7.26 -5.62
CA SER A 121 4.14 -7.30 -5.05
C SER A 121 4.73 -8.71 -5.16
N PRO A 122 6.01 -8.90 -5.52
CA PRO A 122 6.64 -10.21 -5.53
C PRO A 122 6.81 -10.80 -4.12
N PHE A 123 6.83 -9.96 -3.08
CA PHE A 123 6.95 -10.40 -1.68
C PHE A 123 5.62 -10.21 -0.93
N PHE A 124 5.38 -9.01 -0.42
CA PHE A 124 4.30 -8.70 0.52
C PHE A 124 3.47 -7.52 0.04
N ASN A 125 2.14 -7.61 0.18
CA ASN A 125 1.24 -6.46 0.14
C ASN A 125 0.76 -6.16 1.56
N ILE A 126 1.08 -4.96 2.07
CA ILE A 126 0.70 -4.51 3.41
C ILE A 126 -0.11 -3.22 3.26
N HIS A 127 -1.43 -3.30 3.48
CA HIS A 127 -2.32 -2.17 3.23
C HIS A 127 -3.24 -1.87 4.42
N HIS A 128 -3.49 -0.58 4.67
CA HIS A 128 -4.56 -0.19 5.59
C HIS A 128 -5.91 -0.60 5.01
N GLU A 129 -6.14 -0.18 3.77
CA GLU A 129 -7.37 -0.43 3.06
C GLU A 129 -7.07 -0.89 1.64
N MET A 130 -7.65 -2.01 1.24
CA MET A 130 -7.50 -2.56 -0.10
C MET A 130 -8.87 -2.82 -0.71
N ARG A 131 -9.19 -2.17 -1.83
CA ARG A 131 -10.42 -2.33 -2.58
C ARG A 131 -10.09 -2.77 -4.01
N GLY A 132 -10.26 -4.05 -4.31
CA GLY A 132 -10.00 -4.64 -5.62
C GLY A 132 -9.19 -5.93 -5.52
N LEU A 133 -8.10 -6.04 -6.29
CA LEU A 133 -7.28 -7.25 -6.41
C LEU A 133 -5.88 -7.06 -5.80
N SER A 134 -5.54 -7.86 -4.80
CA SER A 134 -4.23 -7.88 -4.15
C SER A 134 -3.53 -9.20 -4.44
N VAL A 135 -2.38 -9.15 -5.10
CA VAL A 135 -1.57 -10.34 -5.44
C VAL A 135 -0.19 -10.18 -4.85
N ALA A 136 0.16 -11.07 -3.92
CA ALA A 136 1.48 -11.14 -3.32
C ALA A 136 1.82 -12.60 -3.02
N PRO A 137 2.83 -13.21 -3.69
CA PRO A 137 3.15 -14.62 -3.51
C PRO A 137 3.35 -15.05 -2.05
N LEU A 138 3.97 -14.21 -1.21
CA LEU A 138 4.21 -14.58 0.19
C LEU A 138 3.03 -14.22 1.08
N ALA A 139 2.67 -12.94 1.14
CA ALA A 139 1.53 -12.54 1.96
C ALA A 139 0.80 -11.27 1.51
N ASN A 140 -0.52 -11.28 1.71
CA ASN A 140 -1.35 -10.07 1.76
C ASN A 140 -1.81 -9.84 3.20
N VAL A 141 -1.49 -8.69 3.78
CA VAL A 141 -1.88 -8.31 5.14
C VAL A 141 -2.58 -6.96 5.11
N GLY A 142 -3.73 -6.84 5.77
CA GLY A 142 -4.36 -5.53 5.89
C GLY A 142 -5.44 -5.40 6.94
N LYS A 143 -5.94 -4.16 7.11
CA LYS A 143 -6.98 -3.85 8.10
C LYS A 143 -8.38 -3.90 7.51
N LYS A 144 -8.60 -3.32 6.32
CA LYS A 144 -9.90 -3.25 5.64
C LYS A 144 -9.76 -3.72 4.19
N CYS A 145 -10.21 -4.92 3.87
CA CYS A 145 -10.03 -5.47 2.53
C CYS A 145 -11.39 -5.78 1.90
N ARG A 146 -11.56 -5.38 0.65
CA ARG A 146 -12.77 -5.50 -0.16
C ARG A 146 -12.37 -6.02 -1.54
N GLY A 147 -12.56 -7.30 -1.81
CA GLY A 147 -12.23 -7.90 -3.11
C GLY A 147 -11.46 -9.21 -3.01
N LEU A 148 -10.48 -9.40 -3.88
CA LEU A 148 -9.74 -10.65 -4.04
C LEU A 148 -8.31 -10.52 -3.50
N GLN A 149 -7.88 -11.44 -2.64
CA GLN A 149 -6.48 -11.57 -2.20
C GLN A 149 -5.92 -12.91 -2.67
N ILE A 150 -4.73 -12.90 -3.26
CA ILE A 150 -4.02 -14.09 -3.74
C ILE A 150 -2.60 -14.08 -3.20
N GLY A 151 -2.22 -15.13 -2.47
CA GLY A 151 -0.90 -15.26 -1.84
C GLY A 151 -0.82 -16.50 -0.97
N VAL A 152 0.38 -16.93 -0.55
CA VAL A 152 0.53 -18.08 0.37
C VAL A 152 -0.20 -17.82 1.68
N TYR A 153 -0.03 -16.62 2.26
CA TYR A 153 -0.73 -16.19 3.46
C TYR A 153 -1.61 -14.96 3.19
N ASN A 154 -2.88 -15.00 3.55
CA ASN A 154 -3.76 -13.83 3.47
C ASN A 154 -4.34 -13.53 4.84
N LYS A 155 -4.20 -12.30 5.34
CA LYS A 155 -4.80 -11.85 6.61
C LYS A 155 -5.50 -10.51 6.42
N CYS A 156 -6.75 -10.43 6.87
CA CYS A 156 -7.44 -9.15 6.94
C CYS A 156 -8.43 -9.02 8.11
N ASP A 157 -8.28 -7.97 8.92
CA ASP A 157 -9.06 -7.76 10.15
C ASP A 157 -10.53 -7.35 9.89
N ASN A 158 -10.84 -6.87 8.69
CA ASN A 158 -12.19 -6.55 8.23
C ASN A 158 -12.27 -6.84 6.74
N PHE A 159 -12.75 -8.03 6.41
CA PHE A 159 -12.69 -8.60 5.07
C PHE A 159 -14.07 -8.73 4.42
N ARG A 160 -14.16 -8.36 3.15
CA ARG A 160 -15.31 -8.68 2.30
C ARG A 160 -14.86 -9.08 0.90
N GLY A 161 -14.97 -10.34 0.55
CA GLY A 161 -14.60 -10.87 -0.76
C GLY A 161 -14.10 -12.31 -0.67
N VAL A 162 -13.03 -12.63 -1.40
CA VAL A 162 -12.42 -13.97 -1.48
C VAL A 162 -10.91 -13.88 -1.25
N GLN A 163 -10.36 -14.82 -0.48
CA GLN A 163 -8.92 -15.01 -0.28
C GLN A 163 -8.56 -16.38 -0.84
N ILE A 164 -7.49 -16.46 -1.63
CA ILE A 164 -6.96 -17.68 -2.22
C ILE A 164 -5.50 -17.80 -1.79
N GLY A 165 -5.17 -18.90 -1.12
CA GLY A 165 -3.87 -19.06 -0.51
C GLY A 165 -3.73 -20.30 0.34
N TRP A 166 -2.50 -20.70 0.65
CA TRP A 166 -2.25 -21.83 1.54
C TRP A 166 -2.95 -21.65 2.88
N TRP A 167 -2.93 -20.44 3.42
CA TRP A 167 -3.61 -20.09 4.67
C TRP A 167 -4.27 -18.71 4.59
N ASN A 168 -5.55 -18.64 4.95
CA ASN A 168 -6.34 -17.42 4.83
C ASN A 168 -7.08 -17.12 6.14
N GLU A 169 -6.88 -15.93 6.66
CA GLU A 169 -7.46 -15.42 7.89
C GLU A 169 -8.27 -14.14 7.61
N ASN A 170 -9.53 -14.16 8.03
CA ASN A 170 -10.37 -12.98 8.07
C ASN A 170 -11.03 -12.82 9.44
N GLU A 171 -11.87 -11.80 9.62
CA GLU A 171 -12.45 -11.47 10.92
C GLU A 171 -13.40 -12.53 11.49
N LYS A 172 -13.76 -13.56 10.70
CA LYS A 172 -14.68 -14.64 11.12
C LYS A 172 -14.01 -15.99 11.25
N ARG A 173 -13.03 -16.29 10.39
CA ARG A 173 -12.52 -17.66 10.24
C ARG A 173 -11.14 -17.70 9.62
N LYS A 174 -10.45 -18.81 9.92
CA LYS A 174 -9.18 -19.21 9.32
C LYS A 174 -9.42 -20.48 8.51
N LEU A 175 -9.11 -20.44 7.21
CA LEU A 175 -9.31 -21.57 6.29
C LEU A 175 -8.11 -21.71 5.34
N PRO A 176 -7.69 -22.94 5.03
CA PRO A 176 -6.71 -23.18 3.97
C PRO A 176 -7.34 -23.06 2.59
N LEU A 177 -6.51 -22.88 1.56
CA LEU A 177 -6.83 -22.82 0.12
C LEU A 177 -7.75 -21.68 -0.31
N ILE A 178 -8.99 -21.63 0.20
CA ILE A 178 -10.00 -20.63 -0.14
C ILE A 178 -10.74 -20.18 1.12
N ASN A 179 -10.87 -18.87 1.32
CA ASN A 179 -11.71 -18.27 2.35
C ASN A 179 -12.54 -17.12 1.74
N TRP A 180 -13.70 -16.81 2.31
CA TRP A 180 -14.57 -15.75 1.83
C TRP A 180 -15.30 -15.06 2.98
N ASN A 181 -15.82 -13.86 2.74
CA ASN A 181 -16.79 -13.22 3.62
C ASN A 181 -17.55 -12.17 2.82
N PHE A 182 -18.88 -12.17 2.88
CA PHE A 182 -19.69 -11.18 2.15
C PHE A 182 -20.61 -10.35 3.06
N LYS A 183 -20.67 -10.67 4.36
CA LYS A 183 -21.52 -9.90 5.27
C LYS A 183 -20.79 -8.64 5.72
N ALA A 184 -21.51 -7.53 5.80
CA ALA A 184 -20.99 -6.33 6.44
C ALA A 184 -20.66 -6.61 7.91
N LYS A 185 -19.57 -6.02 8.41
CA LYS A 185 -19.32 -5.95 9.84
C LYS A 185 -20.42 -5.09 10.46
N LYS A 186 -21.21 -5.64 11.38
CA LYS A 186 -22.15 -4.85 12.16
C LYS A 186 -21.32 -3.88 13.02
N SER A 187 -21.63 -2.59 12.91
CA SER A 187 -21.06 -1.53 13.75
C SER A 187 -21.56 -1.64 15.17
#